data_AF-A0A341BDT7-F1
#
_entry.id   AF-A0A341BDT7-F1
#
_cell.length_a   1.000
_cell.length_b   1.000
_cell.length_c   1.000
_cell.angle_alpha   90.00
_cell.angle_beta   90.00
_cell.angle_gamma   90.00
#
_symmetry.space_group_name_H-M   'P 1'
#
loop_
_entity.id
_entity.type
_entity.pdbx_description
1 polymer ?
#
loop_
_entity_poly.entity_id
_entity_poly.type
_entity_poly.pdbx_seq_one_letter_code
_entity_poly.pdbx_strand_id
1 'polypeptide(L)'
;RLLDVKQFVNHPRMSAMLSSQDRDMLNYMTDLQVEELTEPSGYRRIMLFFRKNPYFQNEVVFKEYLIDVTRYKASYVAPIQWHRDFEKEVYSRRHNDSSLNFFNWFSDRSCVESSRIAQIIVEDLWLHPLRYYPREK
;
A
#
# COMPACT_ATOMS: atom_id res chain seq x y z
N ARG A 1 -8.59 -5.75 -12.52
CA ARG A 1 -8.31 -7.09 -11.94
C ARG A 1 -8.55 -6.92 -10.46
N LEU A 2 -9.62 -7.50 -9.90
CA LEU A 2 -10.00 -7.27 -8.50
C LEU A 2 -9.06 -8.05 -7.59
N LEU A 3 -8.13 -7.35 -6.94
CA LEU A 3 -7.40 -7.91 -5.80
C LEU A 3 -8.19 -7.60 -4.53
N ASP A 4 -8.61 -8.66 -3.85
CA ASP A 4 -9.31 -8.58 -2.56
C ASP A 4 -8.29 -8.25 -1.46
N VAL A 5 -8.65 -7.33 -0.56
CA VAL A 5 -7.90 -7.01 0.65
C VAL A 5 -7.47 -8.26 1.43
N LYS A 6 -8.28 -9.32 1.40
CA LYS A 6 -8.01 -10.56 2.10
C LYS A 6 -6.68 -11.21 1.66
N GLN A 7 -6.16 -10.87 0.49
CA GLN A 7 -4.87 -11.36 0.01
C GLN A 7 -3.68 -10.70 0.70
N PHE A 8 -3.79 -9.42 1.10
CA PHE A 8 -2.75 -8.73 1.86
C PHE A 8 -2.57 -9.35 3.25
N VAL A 9 -3.67 -9.65 3.93
CA VAL A 9 -3.65 -10.23 5.28
C VAL A 9 -3.25 -11.71 5.28
N ASN A 10 -3.41 -12.41 4.15
CA ASN A 10 -3.00 -13.82 4.01
C ASN A 10 -1.54 -13.98 3.57
N HIS A 11 -0.91 -12.95 3.01
CA HIS A 11 0.49 -13.02 2.60
C HIS A 11 1.42 -12.93 3.83
N PRO A 12 2.29 -13.93 4.11
CA PRO A 12 3.05 -14.02 5.37
C PRO A 12 3.90 -12.79 5.73
N ARG A 13 4.59 -12.19 4.75
CA ARG A 13 5.45 -11.01 5.01
C ARG A 13 4.64 -9.72 5.10
N MET A 14 3.71 -9.49 4.17
CA MET A 14 2.79 -8.35 4.21
C MET A 14 2.01 -8.31 5.52
N SER A 15 1.39 -9.42 5.93
CA SER A 15 0.54 -9.47 7.12
C SER A 15 1.28 -9.17 8.42
N ALA A 16 2.57 -9.53 8.52
CA ALA A 16 3.44 -9.19 9.64
C ALA A 16 3.77 -7.69 9.74
N MET A 17 3.61 -6.94 8.63
CA MET A 17 3.83 -5.48 8.58
C MET A 17 2.55 -4.67 8.76
N LEU A 18 1.39 -5.33 8.90
CA LEU A 18 0.11 -4.65 9.12
C LEU A 18 -0.15 -4.52 10.63
N SER A 19 -0.46 -3.31 11.09
CA SER A 19 -1.07 -3.06 12.40
C SER A 19 -2.55 -3.42 12.41
N SER A 20 -3.21 -3.39 13.58
CA SER A 20 -4.66 -3.57 13.68
C SER A 20 -5.43 -2.50 12.90
N GLN A 21 -4.99 -1.24 13.00
CA GLN A 21 -5.61 -0.14 12.27
C GLN A 21 -5.34 -0.18 10.77
N ASP A 22 -4.15 -0.65 10.33
CA ASP A 22 -3.90 -0.86 8.90
C ASP A 22 -4.89 -1.87 8.32
N ARG A 23 -5.15 -2.98 9.05
CA ARG A 23 -6.15 -3.96 8.62
C ARG A 23 -7.54 -3.36 8.55
N ASP A 24 -7.91 -2.51 9.50
CA ASP A 24 -9.22 -1.85 9.48
C ASP A 24 -9.35 -0.86 8.32
N MET A 25 -8.35 -0.02 8.08
CA MET A 25 -8.30 0.86 6.90
C MET A 25 -8.36 0.06 5.59
N LEU A 26 -7.60 -1.03 5.50
CA LEU A 26 -7.57 -1.91 4.34
C LEU A 26 -8.92 -2.60 4.09
N ASN A 27 -9.77 -2.83 5.10
CA ASN A 27 -11.14 -3.35 4.91
C ASN A 27 -12.03 -2.41 4.07
N TYR A 28 -11.62 -1.16 3.86
CA TYR A 28 -12.29 -0.23 2.96
C TYR A 28 -11.70 -0.23 1.54
N MET A 29 -10.59 -0.94 1.32
CA MET A 29 -10.01 -1.08 -0.01
C MET A 29 -10.94 -1.92 -0.89
N THR A 30 -11.25 -1.41 -2.07
CA THR A 30 -12.13 -2.05 -3.06
C THR A 30 -11.37 -2.66 -4.22
N ASP A 31 -10.21 -2.11 -4.56
CA ASP A 31 -9.37 -2.60 -5.64
C ASP A 31 -7.90 -2.21 -5.41
N LEU A 32 -7.01 -2.96 -6.05
CA LEU A 32 -5.59 -2.63 -6.20
C LEU A 32 -5.27 -2.72 -7.69
N GLN A 33 -4.56 -1.74 -8.23
CA GLN A 33 -4.07 -1.77 -9.60
C GLN A 33 -2.59 -1.43 -9.64
N VAL A 34 -1.88 -2.07 -10.58
CA VAL A 34 -0.49 -1.75 -10.90
C VAL A 34 -0.45 -1.33 -12.36
N GLU A 35 -0.11 -0.07 -12.60
CA GLU A 35 0.05 0.51 -13.94
C GLU A 35 1.53 0.61 -14.30
N GLU A 36 1.87 0.33 -15.56
CA GLU A 36 3.18 0.62 -16.15
C GLU A 36 3.05 1.92 -16.96
N LEU A 37 3.67 3.00 -16.48
CA LEU A 37 3.38 4.35 -16.97
C LEU A 37 4.11 4.67 -18.29
N THR A 38 5.28 4.07 -18.51
CA THR A 38 6.09 4.34 -19.69
C THR A 38 7.04 3.17 -19.97
N GLU A 39 6.79 2.42 -21.04
CA GLU A 39 7.80 1.56 -21.65
C GLU A 39 8.80 2.43 -22.43
N PRO A 40 10.12 2.16 -22.38
CA PRO A 40 10.83 1.10 -21.65
C PRO A 40 11.33 1.54 -20.25
N SER A 41 10.87 2.67 -19.73
CA SER A 41 11.50 3.42 -18.63
C SER A 41 11.29 2.88 -17.21
N GLY A 42 10.67 1.71 -17.04
CA GLY A 42 10.61 1.04 -15.73
C GLY A 42 9.79 1.78 -14.67
N TYR A 43 8.87 2.67 -15.05
CA TYR A 43 7.98 3.34 -14.08
C TYR A 43 6.75 2.49 -13.79
N ARG A 44 6.52 2.19 -12.50
CA ARG A 44 5.31 1.53 -12.03
C ARG A 44 4.55 2.42 -11.05
N ARG A 45 3.23 2.46 -11.19
CA ARG A 45 2.33 3.09 -10.23
C ARG A 45 1.50 2.00 -9.56
N ILE A 46 1.55 1.97 -8.23
CA ILE A 46 0.70 1.10 -7.42
C ILE A 46 -0.44 1.97 -6.88
N MET A 47 -1.68 1.57 -7.15
CA MET A 47 -2.89 2.32 -6.83
C MET A 47 -3.78 1.46 -5.95
N LEU A 48 -4.20 2.01 -4.81
CA LEU A 48 -5.18 1.41 -3.92
C LEU A 48 -6.46 2.24 -3.97
N PHE A 49 -7.58 1.58 -4.27
CA PHE A 49 -8.89 2.19 -4.37
C PHE A 49 -9.67 1.92 -3.10
N PHE A 50 -10.37 2.93 -2.60
CA PHE A 50 -11.10 2.88 -1.34
C PHE A 50 -12.53 3.36 -1.54
N ARG A 51 -13.45 2.69 -0.86
CA ARG A 51 -14.77 3.27 -0.58
C ARG A 51 -14.66 4.32 0.53
N LYS A 52 -15.72 5.12 0.69
CA LYS A 52 -15.85 6.04 1.83
C LYS A 52 -15.53 5.32 3.14
N ASN A 53 -14.65 5.92 3.92
CA ASN A 53 -14.14 5.37 5.17
C ASN A 53 -13.91 6.52 6.18
N PRO A 54 -13.84 6.24 7.49
CA PRO A 54 -13.73 7.28 8.51
C PRO A 54 -12.32 7.90 8.63
N TYR A 55 -11.32 7.37 7.94
CA TYR A 55 -9.91 7.72 8.14
C TYR A 55 -9.41 8.84 7.23
N PHE A 56 -9.75 8.77 5.94
CA PHE A 56 -9.30 9.73 4.92
C PHE A 56 -10.31 9.89 3.78
N GLN A 57 -10.18 11.00 3.05
CA GLN A 57 -11.09 11.37 1.97
C GLN A 57 -10.77 10.74 0.61
N ASN A 58 -9.52 10.31 0.40
CA ASN A 58 -9.07 9.77 -0.88
C ASN A 58 -9.90 8.54 -1.29
N GLU A 59 -10.45 8.57 -2.50
CA GLU A 59 -10.96 7.38 -3.18
C GLU A 59 -9.83 6.55 -3.78
N VAL A 60 -8.70 7.18 -4.08
CA VAL A 60 -7.48 6.52 -4.59
C VAL A 60 -6.26 7.11 -3.89
N VAL A 61 -5.40 6.23 -3.37
CA VAL A 61 -4.05 6.57 -2.95
C VAL A 61 -3.07 5.79 -3.81
N PHE A 62 -2.02 6.44 -4.27
CA PHE A 62 -1.06 5.81 -5.16
C PHE A 62 0.36 6.22 -4.85
N LYS A 63 1.28 5.34 -5.23
CA LYS A 63 2.72 5.55 -5.10
C LYS A 63 3.40 5.09 -6.38
N GLU A 64 4.30 5.93 -6.87
CA GLU A 64 5.05 5.70 -8.10
C GLU A 64 6.47 5.29 -7.78
N TYR A 65 6.99 4.43 -8.65
CA TYR A 65 8.28 3.82 -8.53
C TYR A 65 9.02 3.88 -9.84
N LEU A 66 10.29 4.24 -9.77
CA LEU A 66 11.27 3.89 -10.79
C LEU A 66 11.88 2.53 -10.42
N ILE A 67 11.86 1.59 -11.37
CA ILE A 67 12.50 0.29 -11.23
C ILE A 67 13.92 0.38 -11.77
N ASP A 68 14.90 0.16 -10.90
CA ASP A 68 16.32 0.11 -11.25
C ASP A 68 16.89 -1.28 -10.96
N VAL A 69 17.25 -2.02 -12.01
CA VAL A 69 17.73 -3.42 -12.06
C VAL A 69 16.84 -4.44 -11.33
N THR A 70 16.61 -4.29 -10.01
CA THR A 70 15.68 -5.07 -9.16
C THR A 70 15.08 -4.28 -7.99
N ARG A 71 15.34 -2.97 -7.89
CA ARG A 71 14.93 -2.12 -6.76
C ARG A 71 13.83 -1.16 -7.15
N TYR A 72 12.82 -1.07 -6.28
CA TYR A 72 11.74 -0.09 -6.39
C TYR A 72 12.15 1.18 -5.67
N LYS A 73 12.51 2.23 -6.43
CA LYS A 73 12.82 3.54 -5.89
C LYS A 73 11.59 4.43 -6.00
N ALA A 74 11.03 4.86 -4.86
CA ALA A 74 9.86 5.72 -4.85
C ALA A 74 10.17 7.07 -5.53
N SER A 75 9.44 7.40 -6.59
CA SER A 75 9.57 8.67 -7.32
C SER A 75 8.55 9.69 -6.82
N TYR A 76 7.31 9.26 -6.59
CA TYR A 76 6.20 10.11 -6.18
C TYR A 76 5.26 9.37 -5.23
N VAL A 77 4.61 10.12 -4.33
CA VAL A 77 3.59 9.60 -3.41
C VAL A 77 2.43 10.57 -3.40
N ALA A 78 1.22 10.07 -3.61
CA ALA A 78 0.02 10.88 -3.44
C ALA A 78 -0.20 11.18 -1.95
N PRO A 79 -0.39 12.45 -1.55
CA PRO A 79 -0.68 12.77 -0.17
C PRO A 79 -2.04 12.22 0.23
N ILE A 80 -2.09 11.55 1.40
CA ILE A 80 -3.34 11.10 2.00
C ILE A 80 -3.99 12.29 2.72
N GLN A 81 -5.24 12.55 2.38
CA GLN A 81 -6.13 13.58 2.92
C GLN A 81 -6.86 13.02 4.15
N TRP A 82 -6.13 12.93 5.26
CA TRP A 82 -6.65 12.45 6.53
C TRP A 82 -7.80 13.31 7.05
N HIS A 83 -8.77 12.70 7.71
CA HIS A 83 -9.75 13.45 8.49
C HIS A 83 -9.08 14.05 9.74
N ARG A 84 -9.63 15.16 10.23
CA ARG A 84 -9.04 15.97 11.33
C ARG A 84 -8.73 15.16 12.58
N ASP A 85 -9.57 14.18 12.90
CA ASP A 85 -9.41 13.33 14.08
C ASP A 85 -8.19 12.40 13.98
N PHE A 86 -7.73 12.11 12.75
CA PHE A 86 -6.59 11.25 12.47
C PHE A 86 -5.30 12.01 12.11
N GLU A 87 -5.37 13.31 11.78
CA GLU A 87 -4.19 14.12 11.44
C GLU A 87 -3.16 14.16 12.58
N LYS A 88 -3.61 14.29 13.84
CA LYS A 88 -2.73 14.32 15.02
C LYS A 88 -2.07 12.97 15.28
N GLU A 89 -2.81 11.88 15.06
CA GLU A 89 -2.31 10.52 15.20
C GLU A 89 -1.24 10.23 14.15
N VAL A 90 -1.48 10.60 12.89
CA VAL A 90 -0.52 10.46 11.79
C VAL A 90 0.74 11.30 12.04
N TYR A 91 0.58 12.54 12.50
CA TYR A 91 1.71 13.40 12.83
C TYR A 91 2.58 12.79 13.96
N SER A 92 1.93 12.30 15.01
CA SER A 92 2.62 11.62 16.11
C SER A 92 3.33 10.35 15.62
N ARG A 93 2.72 9.57 14.72
CA ARG A 93 3.31 8.36 14.14
C ARG A 93 4.54 8.64 13.29
N ARG A 94 4.53 9.72 12.50
CA ARG A 94 5.69 10.14 11.70
C ARG A 94 6.92 10.47 12.54
N HIS A 95 6.73 10.84 13.81
CA HIS A 95 7.80 11.29 14.69
C HIS A 95 8.17 10.31 15.81
N ASN A 96 7.26 9.44 16.27
CA ASN A 96 7.46 8.58 17.43
C ASN A 96 7.26 7.08 17.19
N ASP A 97 6.72 6.65 16.05
CA ASP A 97 6.31 5.26 15.89
C ASP A 97 7.34 4.45 15.10
N SER A 98 8.04 3.58 15.82
CA SER A 98 8.96 2.57 15.29
C SER A 98 8.23 1.31 14.82
N SER A 99 6.91 1.24 14.95
CA SER A 99 6.13 0.10 14.47
C SER A 99 5.97 0.14 12.95
N LEU A 100 6.28 -1.00 12.32
CA LEU A 100 6.00 -1.25 10.91
C LEU A 100 4.50 -1.11 10.71
N ASN A 101 4.07 -0.05 10.02
CA ASN A 101 2.68 0.14 9.65
C ASN A 101 2.59 0.39 8.14
N PHE A 102 1.58 -0.21 7.53
CA PHE A 102 1.44 -0.23 6.08
C PHE A 102 1.17 1.17 5.53
N PHE A 103 0.43 2.03 6.23
CA PHE A 103 0.15 3.37 5.71
C PHE A 103 1.31 4.37 5.88
N ASN A 104 2.34 4.10 6.70
CA ASN A 104 3.62 4.83 6.66
C ASN A 104 4.34 4.66 5.33
N TRP A 105 4.00 3.62 4.57
CA TRP A 105 4.40 3.49 3.17
C TRP A 105 4.08 4.75 2.36
N PHE A 106 3.01 5.50 2.68
CA PHE A 106 2.65 6.74 2.00
C PHE A 106 3.23 8.01 2.67
N SER A 107 3.94 7.90 3.79
CA SER A 107 4.46 9.07 4.54
C SER A 107 5.80 9.59 4.00
N ASP A 108 6.68 8.73 3.49
CA ASP A 108 7.99 9.13 2.93
C ASP A 108 8.38 8.27 1.70
N ARG A 109 9.10 8.90 0.76
CA ARG A 109 9.77 8.26 -0.37
C ARG A 109 10.97 7.42 0.07
N SER A 110 11.69 7.84 1.12
CA SER A 110 12.98 7.25 1.53
C SER A 110 12.88 6.01 2.44
N CYS A 111 11.67 5.66 2.88
CA CYS A 111 11.46 4.54 3.79
C CYS A 111 11.99 3.21 3.19
N VAL A 112 12.88 2.50 3.89
CA VAL A 112 13.44 1.21 3.45
C VAL A 112 12.33 0.19 3.15
N GLU A 113 11.28 0.19 3.96
CA GLU A 113 10.10 -0.68 3.80
C GLU A 113 9.29 -0.37 2.55
N SER A 114 9.44 0.83 1.98
CA SER A 114 8.76 1.24 0.76
C SER A 114 9.08 0.35 -0.43
N SER A 115 10.35 -0.03 -0.59
CA SER A 115 10.77 -0.94 -1.67
C SER A 115 10.24 -2.36 -1.40
N ARG A 116 10.24 -2.79 -0.14
CA ARG A 116 9.80 -4.14 0.27
C ARG A 116 8.30 -4.35 0.04
N ILE A 117 7.47 -3.37 0.38
CA ILE A 117 6.03 -3.41 0.15
C ILE A 117 5.73 -3.43 -1.36
N ALA A 118 6.40 -2.57 -2.13
CA ALA A 118 6.23 -2.53 -3.60
C ALA A 118 6.60 -3.87 -4.26
N GLN A 119 7.71 -4.50 -3.86
CA GLN A 119 8.09 -5.83 -4.33
C GLN A 119 7.01 -6.88 -4.03
N ILE A 120 6.49 -6.94 -2.80
CA ILE A 120 5.46 -7.93 -2.45
C ILE A 120 4.19 -7.72 -3.27
N ILE A 121 3.76 -6.45 -3.43
CA ILE A 121 2.58 -6.13 -4.22
C ILE A 121 2.78 -6.55 -5.67
N VAL A 122 3.87 -6.11 -6.30
CA VAL A 122 4.05 -6.25 -7.74
C VAL A 122 4.50 -7.65 -8.15
N GLU A 123 5.38 -8.29 -7.38
CA GLU A 123 5.99 -9.57 -7.75
C GLU A 123 5.27 -10.80 -7.19
N ASP A 124 4.36 -10.64 -6.22
CA ASP A 124 3.61 -11.78 -5.66
C ASP A 124 2.10 -11.53 -5.68
N LEU A 125 1.59 -10.52 -4.98
CA LEU A 125 0.14 -10.31 -4.88
C LEU A 125 -0.48 -10.03 -6.26
N TRP A 126 0.15 -9.16 -7.06
CA TRP A 126 -0.31 -8.78 -8.38
C TRP A 126 -0.16 -9.92 -9.39
N LEU A 127 0.96 -10.65 -9.39
CA LEU A 127 1.19 -11.75 -10.32
C LEU A 127 0.36 -13.00 -9.96
N HIS A 128 0.16 -13.29 -8.67
CA HIS A 128 -0.43 -14.52 -8.16
C HIS A 128 -1.67 -14.29 -7.27
N PRO A 129 -2.76 -13.72 -7.79
CA PRO A 129 -3.93 -13.32 -7.01
C PRO A 129 -4.59 -14.52 -6.31
N LEU A 130 -4.68 -15.66 -6.98
CA LEU A 130 -5.36 -16.83 -6.42
C LEU A 130 -4.59 -17.49 -5.28
N ARG A 131 -3.29 -17.21 -5.13
CA ARG A 131 -2.40 -17.87 -4.16
C ARG A 131 -2.78 -17.57 -2.71
N TYR A 132 -3.27 -16.36 -2.47
CA TYR A 132 -3.63 -15.86 -1.13
C TYR A 132 -5.12 -15.59 -0.98
N TYR A 133 -5.93 -16.03 -1.95
CA TYR A 133 -7.37 -15.89 -1.86
C TYR A 133 -7.88 -16.79 -0.72
N PRO A 134 -8.66 -16.27 0.24
CA PRO A 134 -9.23 -17.09 1.29
C PRO A 134 -10.13 -18.13 0.66
N ARG A 135 -9.93 -19.40 1.02
CA ARG A 135 -10.89 -20.45 0.67
C ARG A 135 -12.22 -20.09 1.32
N GLU A 136 -13.27 -20.00 0.52
CA GLU A 136 -14.64 -19.90 1.04
C GLU A 136 -14.86 -21.09 1.99
N LYS A 137 -15.33 -20.78 3.20
CA LYS A 137 -15.84 -21.76 4.17
C LYS A 137 -17.34 -21.61 4.25
#